data_AF-A0A497NDJ6-F1
#
_entry.id   AF-A0A497NDJ6-F1
#
_cell.length_a   1.000
_cell.length_b   1.000
_cell.length_c   1.000
_cell.angle_alpha   90.00
_cell.angle_beta   90.00
_cell.angle_gamma   90.00
#
_symmetry.space_group_name_H-M   'P 1'
#
loop_
_entity.id
_entity.type
_entity.pdbx_description
1 polymer ?
#
loop_
_entity_poly.entity_id
_entity_poly.type
_entity_poly.pdbx_seq_one_letter_code
_entity_poly.pdbx_strand_id
1 'polypeptide(L)' 'LLKSIIFDMKARGLSGIETVARKDSANNPSGPLKFYLKNGFEIKRELNQNFVLTILDLKG' A
#
# COMPACT_ATOMS: atom_id res chain seq x y z
N LEU A 1 -5.18 10.33 -7.00
CA LEU A 1 -5.31 10.16 -5.54
C LEU A 1 -4.05 9.60 -4.89
N LEU A 2 -3.69 8.31 -5.05
CA LEU A 2 -2.54 7.71 -4.34
C LEU A 2 -1.23 8.50 -4.48
N LYS A 3 -0.89 8.97 -5.69
CA LYS A 3 0.30 9.82 -5.91
C LYS A 3 0.29 11.11 -5.09
N SER A 4 -0.87 11.74 -4.93
CA SER A 4 -1.03 12.95 -4.10
C SER A 4 -0.78 12.64 -2.63
N ILE A 5 -1.34 11.53 -2.14
CA ILE A 5 -1.12 11.08 -0.77
C ILE A 5 0.37 10.81 -0.55
N ILE A 6 1.03 10.09 -1.47
CA ILE A 6 2.48 9.81 -1.38
C ILE A 6 3.28 11.12 -1.33
N PHE A 7 2.95 12.09 -2.19
CA PHE A 7 3.59 13.39 -2.20
C PHE A 7 3.42 14.12 -0.86
N ASP A 8 2.20 14.17 -0.33
CA ASP A 8 1.91 14.82 0.95
C ASP A 8 2.62 14.12 2.13
N MET A 9 2.70 12.79 2.12
CA MET A 9 3.40 12.04 3.16
C MET A 9 4.92 12.27 3.12
N LYS A 10 5.50 12.36 1.90
CA LYS A 10 6.92 12.74 1.72
C LYS A 10 7.19 14.16 2.20
N ALA A 11 6.33 15.12 1.85
CA ALA A 11 6.47 16.51 2.29
C ALA A 11 6.41 16.65 3.83
N ARG A 12 5.73 15.73 4.50
CA ARG A 12 5.66 15.66 5.98
C ARG A 12 6.83 14.91 6.62
N GLY A 13 7.79 14.41 5.84
CA GLY A 13 8.95 13.68 6.34
C GLY A 13 8.65 12.28 6.87
N LEU A 14 7.53 11.67 6.46
CA LEU A 14 7.20 10.31 6.86
C LEU A 14 8.11 9.29 6.16
N SER A 15 8.51 8.26 6.90
CA SER A 15 9.41 7.22 6.41
C SER A 15 8.74 6.18 5.51
N GLY A 16 7.42 6.06 5.55
CA GLY A 16 6.72 5.01 4.82
C GLY A 16 5.21 5.10 4.97
N ILE A 17 4.51 4.37 4.11
CA ILE A 17 3.04 4.22 4.16
C ILE A 17 2.72 2.74 4.28
N GLU A 18 1.98 2.37 5.31
CA GLU A 18 1.44 1.02 5.44
C GLU A 18 -0.05 0.99 5.11
N THR A 19 -0.48 -0.08 4.45
CA THR A 19 -1.91 -0.31 4.17
C THR A 19 -2.23 -1.79 4.07
N VAL A 20 -3.47 -2.15 4.43
CA VAL A 20 -4.00 -3.51 4.30
C VAL A 20 -4.60 -3.68 2.91
N ALA A 21 -4.07 -4.62 2.15
CA ALA A 21 -4.54 -4.96 0.82
C ALA A 21 -5.19 -6.34 0.81
N ARG A 22 -6.22 -6.51 -0.02
CA ARG A 22 -6.81 -7.83 -0.27
C ARG A 22 -6.13 -8.46 -1.49
N LYS A 23 -5.79 -9.75 -1.40
CA LYS A 23 -5.13 -10.51 -2.48
C LYS A 23 -5.98 -10.51 -3.75
N ASP A 24 -7.26 -10.87 -3.62
CA ASP A 24 -8.18 -11.06 -4.74
C ASP A 24 -9.51 -10.31 -4.55
N SER A 25 -9.80 -9.34 -5.44
CA SER A 25 -11.15 -8.88 -5.85
C SER A 25 -11.07 -7.56 -6.64
N ALA A 26 -11.76 -7.48 -7.77
CA ALA A 26 -11.97 -6.24 -8.53
C ALA A 26 -12.97 -5.28 -7.85
N ASN A 27 -13.72 -5.75 -6.86
CA ASN A 27 -14.78 -5.02 -6.17
C ASN A 27 -14.46 -4.90 -4.67
N ASN A 28 -13.39 -4.16 -4.32
CA ASN A 28 -12.92 -4.03 -2.94
C ASN A 28 -12.62 -2.57 -2.54
N PRO A 29 -13.27 -2.02 -1.50
CA PRO A 29 -12.97 -0.68 -0.99
C PRO A 29 -11.53 -0.54 -0.44
N SER A 30 -10.89 -1.61 0.04
CA SER A 30 -9.52 -1.57 0.57
C SER A 30 -8.44 -1.57 -0.53
N GLY A 31 -8.82 -1.66 -1.80
CA GLY A 31 -7.92 -1.70 -2.95
C GLY A 31 -7.32 -3.10 -3.20
N PRO A 32 -7.14 -3.51 -4.47
CA PRO A 32 -6.55 -4.81 -4.79
C PRO A 32 -5.03 -4.78 -4.56
N LEU A 33 -4.46 -5.86 -4.03
CA LEU A 33 -3.00 -6.00 -3.81
C LEU A 33 -2.19 -5.62 -5.05
N LYS A 34 -2.62 -6.08 -6.22
CA LYS A 34 -2.00 -5.76 -7.51
C LYS A 34 -1.86 -4.26 -7.77
N PHE A 35 -2.80 -3.44 -7.30
CA PHE A 35 -2.71 -1.98 -7.44
C PHE A 35 -1.57 -1.41 -6.60
N TYR A 36 -1.43 -1.82 -5.34
CA TYR A 36 -0.36 -1.35 -4.47
C TYR A 36 1.02 -1.82 -4.94
N LEU A 37 1.17 -3.09 -5.32
CA LEU A 37 2.43 -3.62 -5.86
C LEU A 37 2.89 -2.84 -7.11
N LYS A 38 1.97 -2.50 -8.02
CA LYS A 38 2.26 -1.66 -9.19
C LYS A 38 2.74 -0.24 -8.85
N ASN A 39 2.46 0.25 -7.64
CA ASN A 39 2.86 1.57 -7.17
C ASN A 39 4.07 1.51 -6.21
N GLY A 40 4.81 0.39 -6.20
CA GLY A 40 6.05 0.25 -5.42
C GLY A 40 5.84 -0.16 -3.96
N PHE A 41 4.63 -0.55 -3.57
CA PHE A 41 4.44 -1.18 -2.27
C PHE A 41 4.97 -2.62 -2.30
N GLU A 42 5.50 -3.06 -1.17
CA GLU A 42 5.97 -4.42 -0.94
C GLU A 42 5.12 -5.12 0.11
N ILE A 43 5.06 -6.45 0.08
CA ILE A 43 4.36 -7.24 1.09
C ILE A 43 5.25 -7.32 2.34
N LYS A 44 4.78 -6.72 3.43
CA LYS A 44 5.47 -6.77 4.73
C LYS A 44 5.11 -8.01 5.53
N ARG A 45 3.82 -8.40 5.49
CA ARG A 45 3.29 -9.52 6.29
C ARG A 45 1.98 -10.04 5.72
N GLU A 46 1.83 -11.36 5.73
CA GLU A 46 0.55 -12.06 5.57
C GLU A 46 -0.33 -11.87 6.82
N LEU A 47 -1.56 -11.38 6.66
CA LEU A 47 -2.49 -11.22 7.79
C LEU A 47 -3.44 -12.41 7.91
N ASN A 48 -3.95 -12.90 6.79
CA ASN A 48 -4.74 -14.13 6.67
C ASN A 48 -4.82 -14.57 5.20
N GLN A 49 -5.64 -15.59 4.90
CA GLN A 49 -5.82 -16.11 3.54
C GLN A 49 -6.20 -15.05 2.50
N ASN A 50 -6.85 -13.95 2.90
CA ASN A 50 -7.38 -12.92 2.01
C ASN A 50 -6.62 -11.60 2.04
N PHE A 51 -5.92 -11.27 3.12
CA PHE A 51 -5.35 -9.95 3.37
C PHE A 51 -3.87 -9.97 3.70
N VAL A 52 -3.17 -8.94 3.23
CA VAL A 52 -1.76 -8.68 3.50
C VAL A 52 -1.57 -7.26 3.98
N LEU A 53 -0.55 -7.06 4.83
CA LEU A 53 -0.01 -5.74 5.12
C LEU A 53 1.07 -5.43 4.08
N THR A 54 0.93 -4.28 3.43
CA THR A 54 1.91 -3.76 2.49
C THR A 54 2.55 -2.49 3.01
N ILE A 55 3.76 -2.20 2.54
CA ILE A 55 4.51 -0.99 2.88
C ILE A 55 5.09 -0.36 1.62
N LEU A 56 5.00 0.96 1.51
CA LEU A 56 5.81 1.75 0.59
C LEU A 56 6.86 2.48 1.43
N ASP A 57 8.13 2.19 1.19
CA ASP A 57 9.22 2.99 1.76
C ASP A 57 9.28 4.35 1.05
N LEU A 58 9.33 5.42 1.84
CA LEU A 58 9.45 6.79 1.34
C LEU A 58 10.86 7.35 1.55
N LYS A 59 11.75 6.62 2.23
CA LYS A 59 13.16 6.97 2.36
C LYS A 59 13.88 6.65 1.05
N GLY A 60 13.96 7.67 0.21
CA GLY A 60 14.70 7.70 -1.04
C GLY A 60 14.87 9.13 -1.52
#